data_AF-A0A0S8JC33-F1
#
_entry.id   AF-A0A0S8JC33-F1
#
_cell.length_a   1.000
_cell.length_b   1.000
_cell.length_c   1.000
_cell.angle_alpha   90.00
_cell.angle_beta   90.00
_cell.angle_gamma   90.00
#
_symmetry.space_group_name_H-M   'P 1'
#
loop_
_entity.id
_entity.type
_entity.pdbx_description
1 polymer ?
#
loop_
_entity_poly.entity_id
_entity_poly.type
_entity_poly.pdbx_seq_one_letter_code
_entity_poly.pdbx_strand_id
1 'polypeptide(L)' 'MGEARRAIEFHGRALVIYHETGDQRGEGNALWNMTLALDKLGNRDQAIANAQAALAIYERIEDPNAAKVRRKLAEWREQE' A
#
# COMPACT_ATOMS: atom_id res chain seq x y z
N MET A 1 -5.23 8.35 -15.98
CA MET A 1 -6.22 7.51 -15.24
C MET A 1 -6.11 6.01 -15.55
N GLY A 2 -5.89 5.58 -16.80
CA GLY A 2 -5.77 4.15 -17.14
C GLY A 2 -4.51 3.44 -16.61
N GLU A 3 -3.43 4.16 -16.32
CA GLU A 3 -2.19 3.58 -15.77
C GLU A 3 -2.33 3.21 -14.28
N ALA A 4 -2.99 4.05 -13.48
CA ALA A 4 -3.20 3.77 -12.07
C ALA A 4 -4.10 2.55 -11.83
N ARG A 5 -5.16 2.37 -12.64
CA ARG A 5 -5.99 1.14 -12.60
C ARG A 5 -5.19 -0.11 -12.97
N ARG A 6 -4.33 -0.03 -14.00
CA ARG A 6 -3.45 -1.15 -14.37
C ARG A 6 -2.44 -1.46 -13.27
N ALA A 7 -1.89 -0.45 -12.59
CA ALA A 7 -1.01 -0.66 -11.45
C ALA A 7 -1.72 -1.38 -10.30
N ILE A 8 -2.96 -1.02 -9.99
CA ILE A 8 -3.76 -1.69 -8.95
C ILE A 8 -3.97 -3.17 -9.28
N GLU A 9 -4.35 -3.48 -10.52
CA GLU A 9 -4.55 -4.88 -10.95
C GLU A 9 -3.24 -5.69 -10.94
N PHE A 10 -2.15 -5.08 -11.43
CA PHE A 10 -0.83 -5.72 -11.45
C PHE A 10 -0.32 -6.03 -10.03
N HIS A 11 -0.40 -5.05 -9.13
CA HIS A 11 0.01 -5.24 -7.75
C HIS A 11 -0.94 -6.17 -6.99
N GLY A 12 -2.23 -6.19 -7.29
CA GLY A 12 -3.17 -7.15 -6.73
C GLY A 12 -2.80 -8.60 -7.08
N ARG A 13 -2.38 -8.86 -8.33
CA ARG A 13 -1.86 -10.18 -8.72
C ARG A 13 -0.54 -10.54 -8.03
N ALA A 14 0.37 -9.57 -7.93
CA ALA A 14 1.64 -9.77 -7.24
C ALA A 14 1.43 -10.09 -5.75
N LEU A 15 0.44 -9.46 -5.13
CA LEU A 15 0.10 -9.66 -3.71
C LEU A 15 -0.28 -11.12 -3.41
N VAL A 16 -1.04 -11.76 -4.30
CA VAL A 16 -1.37 -13.20 -4.17
C VAL A 16 -0.10 -14.05 -4.17
N ILE A 17 0.83 -13.78 -5.09
CA ILE A 17 2.10 -14.52 -5.19
C ILE A 17 2.95 -14.29 -3.94
N TYR A 18 3.07 -13.04 -3.47
CA TYR A 18 3.83 -12.72 -2.25
C TYR A 18 3.22 -13.38 -1.02
N HIS A 19 1.89 -13.45 -0.93
CA HIS A 19 1.19 -14.15 0.13
C HIS A 19 1.46 -15.66 0.10
N GLU A 20 1.36 -16.29 -1.07
CA GLU A 20 1.61 -17.74 -1.24
C GLU A 20 3.08 -18.13 -0.98
N THR A 21 4.02 -17.24 -1.31
CA THR A 21 5.45 -17.46 -1.10
C THR A 21 5.94 -17.04 0.28
N GLY A 22 5.11 -16.34 1.06
CA GLY A 22 5.48 -15.79 2.36
C GLY A 22 6.42 -14.57 2.29
N ASP A 23 6.55 -13.93 1.12
CA ASP A 23 7.34 -12.70 0.96
C ASP A 23 6.58 -11.49 1.52
N GLN A 24 6.69 -11.31 2.83
CA GLN A 24 6.05 -10.22 3.56
C GLN A 24 6.53 -8.85 3.06
N ARG A 25 7.79 -8.71 2.65
CA ARG A 25 8.31 -7.42 2.18
C ARG A 25 7.72 -7.08 0.81
N GLY A 26 7.63 -8.05 -0.09
CA GLY A 26 6.96 -7.94 -1.38
C GLY A 26 5.48 -7.56 -1.23
N GLU A 27 4.77 -8.23 -0.31
CA GLU A 27 3.37 -7.96 0.01
C GLU A 27 3.15 -6.51 0.47
N GLY A 28 3.97 -6.03 1.43
CA GLY A 28 3.93 -4.65 1.90
C GLY A 28 4.20 -3.63 0.78
N ASN A 29 5.18 -3.91 -0.08
CA ASN A 29 5.51 -3.05 -1.23
C ASN A 29 4.37 -3.00 -2.26
N ALA A 30 3.72 -4.12 -2.55
CA ALA A 30 2.58 -4.17 -3.46
C ALA A 30 1.42 -3.31 -2.93
N LEU A 31 1.06 -3.47 -1.66
CA LEU A 31 0.03 -2.68 -1.00
C LEU A 31 0.36 -1.18 -1.02
N TRP A 32 1.60 -0.82 -0.68
CA TRP A 32 2.04 0.57 -0.69
C TRP A 32 1.98 1.21 -2.10
N ASN A 33 2.35 0.47 -3.14
CA ASN A 33 2.24 0.99 -4.50
C ASN A 33 0.77 1.13 -4.95
N MET A 34 -0.11 0.21 -4.54
CA MET A 34 -1.56 0.33 -4.77
C MET A 34 -2.14 1.56 -4.07
N THR A 35 -1.73 1.82 -2.83
CA THR A 35 -2.08 3.02 -2.06
C THR A 35 -1.79 4.31 -2.85
N LEU A 36 -0.57 4.44 -3.41
CA LEU A 36 -0.21 5.62 -4.22
C LEU A 36 -1.01 5.71 -5.53
N ALA A 37 -1.34 4.58 -6.15
CA ALA A 37 -2.17 4.55 -7.34
C ALA A 37 -3.62 4.93 -7.06
N LEU A 38 -4.18 4.52 -5.92
CA LEU A 38 -5.54 4.84 -5.47
C LEU A 38 -5.67 6.32 -5.09
N ASP A 39 -4.68 6.88 -4.40
CA ASP A 39 -4.63 8.32 -4.07
C ASP A 39 -4.63 9.17 -5.37
N LYS A 40 -3.85 8.76 -6.38
CA LYS A 40 -3.86 9.40 -7.72
C LYS A 40 -5.20 9.30 -8.45
N LEU A 41 -6.04 8.32 -8.10
CA LEU A 41 -7.39 8.18 -8.65
C LEU A 41 -8.44 8.92 -7.81
N GLY A 42 -8.04 9.60 -6.72
CA GLY A 42 -8.94 10.25 -5.79
C GLY A 42 -9.68 9.29 -4.86
N ASN A 43 -9.33 8.01 -4.87
CA ASN A 43 -9.97 6.99 -4.04
C ASN A 43 -9.22 6.84 -2.71
N ARG A 44 -9.37 7.87 -1.88
CA ARG A 44 -8.58 8.03 -0.66
C ARG A 44 -8.91 7.00 0.41
N ASP A 45 -10.18 6.62 0.54
CA ASP A 45 -10.61 5.58 1.49
C ASP A 45 -9.88 4.25 1.23
N GLN A 46 -9.86 3.80 -0.03
CA GLN A 46 -9.15 2.58 -0.39
C GLN A 46 -7.62 2.74 -0.25
N ALA A 47 -7.08 3.93 -0.53
CA ALA A 47 -5.66 4.20 -0.35
C ALA A 47 -5.24 4.07 1.12
N ILE A 48 -6.04 4.62 2.04
CA ILE A 48 -5.84 4.54 3.49
C ILE A 48 -5.91 3.09 3.96
N ALA A 49 -6.90 2.33 3.52
CA ALA A 49 -7.03 0.91 3.89
C ALA A 49 -5.79 0.10 3.47
N ASN A 50 -5.34 0.26 2.22
CA ASN A 50 -4.14 -0.41 1.74
C ASN A 50 -2.86 0.06 2.45
N ALA A 51 -2.79 1.34 2.82
CA ALA A 51 -1.65 1.89 3.56
C ALA A 51 -1.58 1.30 4.97
N GLN A 52 -2.72 1.13 5.65
CA GLN A 52 -2.77 0.48 6.96
C GLN A 52 -2.33 -0.99 6.89
N ALA A 53 -2.76 -1.72 5.86
CA ALA A 53 -2.33 -3.10 5.63
C ALA A 53 -0.81 -3.18 5.36
N ALA A 54 -0.27 -2.30 4.50
CA ALA A 54 1.17 -2.22 4.24
C ALA A 54 1.95 -1.90 5.52
N LEU A 55 1.44 -0.97 6.34
CA LEU A 55 2.06 -0.59 7.61
C LEU A 55 2.15 -1.77 8.57
N ALA A 56 1.06 -2.50 8.77
CA ALA A 56 1.04 -3.66 9.66
C ALA A 56 2.08 -4.72 9.26
N ILE A 57 2.27 -4.93 7.95
CA ILE A 57 3.28 -5.83 7.42
C ILE A 57 4.68 -5.28 7.70
N TYR A 58 4.97 -4.02 7.34
CA TYR A 58 6.27 -3.42 7.58
C TYR A 58 6.65 -3.38 9.07
N GLU A 59 5.69 -3.14 9.96
CA GLU A 59 5.90 -3.20 11.41
C GLU A 59 6.26 -4.62 11.87
N ARG A 60 5.57 -5.64 11.35
CA ARG A 60 5.85 -7.05 11.68
C ARG A 60 7.25 -7.49 11.27
N ILE A 61 7.76 -6.96 10.16
CA ILE A 61 9.12 -7.28 9.66
C ILE A 61 10.17 -6.23 10.05
N GLU A 62 9.81 -5.28 10.92
CA GLU A 62 10.68 -4.18 11.34
C GLU A 62 11.30 -3.39 10.16
N ASP A 63 10.57 -3.27 9.05
CA ASP A 63 11.05 -2.59 7.85
C ASP A 63 10.92 -1.06 8.00
N PRO A 64 11.97 -0.30 7.63
CA PRO A 64 11.99 1.17 7.78
C PRO A 64 10.92 1.89 6.96
N ASN A 65 10.32 1.23 5.96
CA ASN A 65 9.21 1.80 5.20
C ASN A 65 7.96 2.02 6.05
N ALA A 66 7.82 1.35 7.20
CA ALA A 66 6.75 1.64 8.17
C ALA A 66 6.68 3.13 8.53
N ALA A 67 7.84 3.78 8.73
CA ALA A 67 7.89 5.22 9.03
C ALA A 67 7.35 6.09 7.89
N LYS A 68 7.61 5.71 6.63
CA LYS A 68 7.10 6.41 5.45
C LYS A 68 5.59 6.30 5.36
N VAL A 69 5.05 5.10 5.56
CA VAL A 69 3.61 4.85 5.51
C VAL A 69 2.88 5.60 6.63
N ARG A 70 3.42 5.58 7.86
CA ARG A 70 2.88 6.36 9.00
C ARG A 70 2.82 7.85 8.72
N ARG A 71 3.90 8.43 8.16
CA ARG A 71 3.94 9.83 7.78
C ARG A 71 2.83 10.16 6.77
N LYS A 72 2.66 9.33 5.74
CA LYS A 72 1.62 9.54 4.73
C LYS A 72 0.21 9.44 5.31
N LEU A 73 -0.04 8.46 6.18
CA LEU A 73 -1.32 8.32 6.88
C LEU A 73 -1.62 9.53 7.78
N ALA A 74 -0.60 10.10 8.44
CA ALA A 74 -0.76 11.32 9.22
C ALA A 74 -1.10 12.52 8.33
N GLU A 75 -0.38 12.72 7.23
CA GLU A 75 -0.70 13.76 6.23
C GLU A 75 -2.14 13.66 5.74
N TRP A 76 -2.67 12.44 5.62
CA TRP A 76 -4.05 12.23 5.16
C TRP A 76 -5.10 12.57 6.20
N ARG A 77 -4.83 12.32 7.48
CA ARG A 77 -5.70 12.68 8.62
C ARG A 77 -5.76 14.18 8.89
N GLU A 78 -4.70 14.92 8.55
CA GLU A 78 -4.66 16.38 8.73
C GLU A 78 -5.40 17.16 7.63
N GLN A 79 -5.85 16.47 6.57
CA GLN A 79 -6.54 17.05 5.41
C GLN A 79 -8.04 16.76 5.38
N GLU A 80 -8.57 16.09 6.42
CA GLU A 80 -10.01 15.95 6.69
C GLU A 80 -10.49 17.08 7.62
#